data_AF-A0A2T2RWU7-F1
#
_entry.id   AF-A0A2T2RWU7-F1
#
_cell.length_a   1.000
_cell.length_b   1.000
_cell.length_c   1.000
_cell.angle_alpha   90.00
_cell.angle_beta   90.00
_cell.angle_gamma   90.00
#
_symmetry.space_group_name_H-M   'P 1'
#
loop_
_entity.id
_entity.type
_entity.pdbx_description
1 polymer ?
#
loop_
_entity_poly.entity_id
_entity_poly.type
_entity_poly.pdbx_seq_one_letter_code
_entity_poly.pdbx_strand_id
1 'polypeptide(L)' 'MNTQPDRIIIFDTTLRDGEQSPGATLNMDEKLTIARQLARLGV' A
#
# COMPACT_ATOMS: atom_id res chain seq x y z
N MET A 1 4.15 -35.24 3.77
CA MET A 1 3.18 -34.18 3.41
C MET A 1 3.94 -32.88 3.48
N ASN A 2 4.08 -32.17 2.36
CA ASN A 2 4.80 -30.90 2.33
C ASN A 2 3.81 -29.82 2.76
N THR A 3 3.75 -29.52 4.06
CA THR A 3 2.88 -28.47 4.62
C THR A 3 3.61 -27.13 4.52
N GLN A 4 3.88 -26.68 3.29
CA GLN A 4 4.29 -25.29 3.12
C GLN A 4 3.04 -24.42 3.35
N PRO A 5 3.11 -23.41 4.24
CA PRO A 5 1.99 -22.52 4.46
C PRO A 5 1.65 -21.78 3.17
N ASP A 6 0.36 -21.58 2.91
CA ASP A 6 -0.11 -20.81 1.76
C ASP A 6 0.44 -19.38 1.85
N ARG A 7 1.26 -19.00 0.87
CA ARG A 7 1.85 -17.65 0.82
C ARG A 7 0.85 -16.69 0.19
N ILE A 8 0.42 -15.69 0.95
CA ILE A 8 -0.40 -14.58 0.45
C ILE A 8 0.53 -13.49 -0.12
N ILE A 9 0.22 -12.99 -1.31
CA ILE A 9 0.91 -11.86 -1.93
C ILE A 9 -0.02 -10.65 -1.83
N ILE A 10 0.49 -9.54 -1.28
CA ILE A 10 -0.23 -8.28 -1.17
C ILE A 10 0.30 -7.35 -2.27
N PHE A 11 -0.61 -6.86 -3.11
CA PHE A 11 -0.32 -5.79 -4.06
C PHE A 11 -0.93 -4.50 -3.51
N ASP A 12 -0.07 -3.58 -3.06
CA ASP A 12 -0.53 -2.31 -2.50
C ASP A 12 -0.83 -1.30 -3.62
N THR A 13 -2.08 -0.81 -3.65
CA THR A 13 -2.52 0.24 -4.57
C THR A 13 -2.86 1.54 -3.84
N THR A 14 -2.52 1.66 -2.55
CA THR A 14 -2.96 2.72 -1.64
C THR A 14 -2.70 4.12 -2.20
N LEU A 15 -1.51 4.38 -2.74
CA LEU A 15 -1.17 5.71 -3.27
C LEU A 15 -1.97 6.09 -4.52
N ARG A 16 -2.36 5.12 -5.34
CA ARG A 16 -3.07 5.35 -6.61
C ARG A 16 -4.57 5.37 -6.39
N ASP A 17 -5.12 4.32 -5.79
CA ASP A 17 -6.58 4.18 -5.63
C ASP A 17 -7.09 5.10 -4.50
N GLY A 18 -6.23 5.36 -3.50
CA GLY A 18 -6.52 6.33 -2.45
C GLY A 18 -6.71 7.73 -3.00
N GLU A 19 -5.79 8.24 -3.83
CA GLU A 19 -5.93 9.59 -4.39
C GLU A 19 -7.11 9.75 -5.38
N GLN A 20 -7.54 8.64 -6.00
CA GLN A 20 -8.68 8.61 -6.92
C GLN A 20 -10.04 8.50 -6.21
N SER A 21 -10.03 8.17 -4.91
CA SER A 21 -11.26 8.07 -4.14
C SER A 21 -11.86 9.46 -3.87
N PRO A 22 -13.20 9.63 -3.95
CA PRO A 22 -13.84 10.91 -3.73
C PRO A 22 -13.48 11.51 -2.36
N GLY A 23 -12.97 12.74 -2.37
CA GLY A 23 -12.59 13.45 -1.14
C GLY A 23 -11.24 13.03 -0.54
N ALA A 24 -10.48 12.14 -1.18
CA ALA A 24 -9.20 11.65 -0.71
C ALA A 24 -8.02 12.13 -1.57
N THR A 25 -8.07 13.36 -2.06
CA THR A 25 -6.97 13.95 -2.84
C THR A 25 -5.73 14.11 -1.97
N LEU A 26 -4.61 13.54 -2.41
CA LEU A 26 -3.32 13.61 -1.71
C LEU A 26 -2.39 14.60 -2.40
N ASN A 27 -1.80 15.50 -1.65
CA ASN A 27 -0.69 16.32 -2.13
C ASN A 27 0.64 15.51 -2.12
N MET A 28 1.69 16.11 -2.69
CA MET A 28 2.99 15.42 -2.85
C MET A 28 3.61 15.01 -1.51
N ASP A 29 3.52 15.84 -0.48
CA ASP A 29 4.11 15.57 0.84
C ASP A 29 3.33 14.49 1.60
N GLU A 30 2.00 14.46 1.46
CA GLU A 30 1.14 13.41 1.99
C GLU A 30 1.45 12.06 1.33
N LYS A 31 1.57 12.05 -0.01
CA LYS A 31 1.97 10.84 -0.75
C LYS A 31 3.32 10.32 -0.27
N LEU A 32 4.31 11.19 -0.10
CA LEU A 32 5.64 10.80 0.34
C LEU A 32 5.63 10.29 1.79
N THR A 33 4.79 10.85 2.64
CA THR A 33 4.60 10.39 4.02
C THR A 33 3.99 8.99 4.06
N ILE A 34 2.92 8.75 3.29
CA ILE A 34 2.27 7.44 3.18
C ILE A 34 3.23 6.42 2.57
N ALA A 35 3.92 6.77 1.49
CA ALA A 35 4.89 5.90 0.81
C ALA A 35 5.97 5.38 1.76
N ARG A 36 6.49 6.24 2.65
CA ARG A 36 7.47 5.83 3.67
C ARG A 36 6.88 4.86 4.69
N GLN A 37 5.59 4.97 5.03
CA GLN A 37 4.95 4.01 5.94
C GLN A 37 4.68 2.67 5.24
N LEU A 38 4.22 2.68 4.00
CA LEU A 38 4.03 1.46 3.20
C LEU A 38 5.36 0.71 3.04
N ALA A 39 6.44 1.42 2.72
CA ALA A 39 7.77 0.84 2.64
C ALA A 39 8.24 0.23 3.99
N ARG A 40 7.89 0.83 5.13
CA ARG A 40 8.18 0.27 6.47
C ARG A 40 7.38 -0.98 6.79
N LEU A 41 6.15 -1.08 6.26
CA LEU A 41 5.29 -2.26 6.38
C LEU A 41 5.78 -3.42 5.50
N GLY A 42 6.68 -3.14 4.55
CA GLY A 42 7.24 -4.15 3.64
C GLY A 42 6.27 -4.56 2.54
N VAL A 43 5.33 -3.69 2.20
CA VAL A 43 4.44 -3.83 1.02
C VAL A 43 4.98 -3.06 -0.17
#